data_AF-A0A4D4MEI1-F1
#
_entry.id   AF-A0A4D4MEI1-F1
#
_cell.length_a   1.000
_cell.length_b   1.000
_cell.length_c   1.000
_cell.angle_alpha   90.00
_cell.angle_beta   90.00
_cell.angle_gamma   90.00
#
_symmetry.space_group_name_H-M   'P 1'
#
loop_
_entity.id
_entity.type
_entity.pdbx_description
1 polymer ?
#
loop_
_entity_poly.entity_id
_entity_poly.type
_entity_poly.pdbx_seq_one_letter_code
_entity_poly.pdbx_strand_id
1 'polypeptide(L)'
;MTFDGKRLDPSDIIVGEPIDLRLDLPEEYTQEDPAPVVTFVEWNQRMSDRRMLICNADGIALYEQGREWTDSIVSFTPYLRSSLFNDISVDDLHGLPMSHGGLLDVAAKAVQKHLALRGAQISAAVVRQLKDEGIYPYSGPSASGTQAIERQTFDVVVTVARDALPVKGAARQLSVSLIQTALESSPGDLHTILAKVLALSDEDRRHLKNLLDSTDLTHVIEAATTVTNRLNFIGALRKILADPQLRKDLREVDQLHPMIAKNLWLFGEDWNMAMNEVGLTNVLQAHLEDQLGEDVVLENQLEPVTQPDGRSGRVDVLLFRSRRDDSSTERLIIELKRPTVRVGKKELDQIKGYARAIVDDPQYSGVDCKWRFYLITYDYSDKILRDIRQKDKPEGLADDHHDYEVWVKSWGEILDTAEKKLLFFQRQLNYEATDDRVTQHLRESYSRFIPEALAEDGQNGAAASNSSTGSETPSTLHP
;
A
#
# COMPACT_ATOMS: atom_id res chain seq x y z
N MET A 1 26.41 34.82 -29.01
CA MET A 1 27.69 34.26 -28.52
C MET A 1 28.02 33.02 -29.36
N THR A 2 29.27 32.64 -29.56
CA THR A 2 29.64 31.42 -30.32
C THR A 2 30.38 30.46 -29.39
N PHE A 3 29.89 29.23 -29.27
CA PHE A 3 30.50 28.16 -28.47
C PHE A 3 30.62 26.92 -29.35
N ASP A 4 31.80 26.30 -29.43
CA ASP A 4 32.10 25.17 -30.32
C ASP A 4 31.63 25.36 -31.78
N GLY A 5 31.84 26.56 -32.32
CA GLY A 5 31.47 26.90 -33.69
C GLY A 5 29.96 27.05 -33.96
N LYS A 6 29.11 26.85 -32.95
CA LYS A 6 27.66 27.11 -33.03
C LYS A 6 27.34 28.48 -32.45
N ARG A 7 26.53 29.25 -33.17
CA ARG A 7 25.96 30.49 -32.65
C ARG A 7 24.90 30.10 -31.62
N LEU A 8 25.15 30.46 -30.36
CA LEU A 8 24.19 30.36 -29.28
C LEU A 8 23.31 31.61 -29.28
N ASP A 9 22.00 31.40 -29.31
CA ASP A 9 20.98 32.42 -29.12
C ASP A 9 20.21 32.13 -27.82
N PRO A 10 20.39 32.92 -26.74
CA PRO A 10 19.67 32.72 -25.49
C PRO A 10 18.14 32.75 -25.66
N SER A 11 17.63 33.43 -26.68
CA SER A 11 16.18 33.49 -26.95
C SER A 11 15.57 32.15 -27.36
N ASP A 12 16.40 31.16 -27.73
CA ASP A 12 15.93 29.81 -28.07
C ASP A 12 15.46 29.01 -26.85
N ILE A 13 15.88 29.40 -25.63
CA ILE A 13 15.62 28.63 -24.40
C ILE A 13 15.00 29.46 -23.27
N ILE A 14 15.03 30.80 -23.35
CA ILE A 14 14.45 31.69 -22.34
C ILE A 14 13.01 32.06 -22.75
N VAL A 15 12.08 31.97 -21.80
CA VAL A 15 10.71 32.45 -22.01
C VAL A 15 10.68 33.96 -21.81
N GLY A 16 10.59 34.70 -22.91
CA GLY A 16 10.54 36.16 -22.88
C GLY A 16 11.86 36.78 -22.40
N GLU A 17 11.77 38.00 -21.87
CA GLU A 17 12.93 38.70 -21.29
C GLU A 17 13.05 38.39 -19.79
N PRO A 18 14.27 38.26 -19.23
CA PRO A 18 14.48 38.19 -17.80
C PRO A 18 13.82 39.35 -17.05
N ILE A 19 13.26 39.07 -15.88
CA ILE A 19 12.50 40.05 -15.10
C ILE A 19 13.21 40.33 -13.79
N ASP A 20 13.44 41.61 -13.48
CA ASP A 20 13.96 42.01 -12.17
C ASP A 20 12.81 42.14 -11.15
N LEU A 21 12.81 41.25 -10.16
CA LEU A 21 11.89 41.26 -9.04
C LEU A 21 12.37 42.27 -8.00
N ARG A 22 11.53 43.26 -7.70
CA ARG A 22 11.76 44.19 -6.60
C ARG A 22 11.61 43.49 -5.26
N LEU A 23 12.53 43.80 -4.35
CA LEU A 23 12.58 43.23 -3.01
C LEU A 23 11.99 44.21 -2.00
N ASP A 24 11.22 43.70 -1.05
CA ASP A 24 10.76 44.46 0.12
C ASP A 24 11.93 44.52 1.12
N LEU A 25 12.91 45.40 0.86
CA LEU A 25 14.21 45.42 1.53
C LEU A 25 14.12 45.83 3.01
N PRO A 26 14.84 45.13 3.92
CA PRO A 26 15.11 45.62 5.27
C PRO A 26 15.82 46.99 5.24
N GLU A 27 15.61 47.83 6.27
CA GLU A 27 16.14 49.21 6.32
C GLU A 27 17.65 49.29 6.01
N GLU A 28 18.44 48.33 6.49
CA GLU A 28 19.89 48.24 6.28
C GLU A 28 20.32 48.10 4.81
N TYR A 29 19.43 47.68 3.91
CA TYR A 29 19.69 47.54 2.47
C TYR A 29 18.98 48.59 1.61
N THR A 30 18.15 49.46 2.21
CA THR A 30 17.34 50.43 1.45
C THR A 30 18.15 51.56 0.81
N GLN A 31 19.39 51.77 1.26
CA GLN A 31 20.29 52.82 0.76
C GLN A 31 21.28 52.32 -0.29
N GLU A 32 21.26 51.03 -0.64
CA GLU A 32 22.12 50.45 -1.67
C GLU A 32 21.76 50.99 -3.07
N ASP A 33 22.77 51.34 -3.86
CA ASP A 33 22.64 51.82 -5.23
C ASP A 33 23.62 51.09 -6.18
N PRO A 34 23.13 50.28 -7.14
CA PRO A 34 21.73 49.96 -7.37
C PRO A 34 21.14 49.08 -6.27
N ALA A 35 19.85 49.27 -5.99
CA ALA A 35 19.13 48.47 -5.00
C ALA A 35 19.19 46.96 -5.36
N PRO A 36 19.35 46.06 -4.38
CA PRO A 36 19.35 44.62 -4.63
C PRO A 36 18.06 44.16 -5.30
N VAL A 37 18.20 43.28 -6.30
CA VAL A 37 17.09 42.68 -7.05
C VAL A 37 17.29 41.20 -7.24
N VAL A 38 16.21 40.47 -7.49
CA VAL A 38 16.31 39.11 -8.03
C VAL A 38 15.97 39.15 -9.52
N THR A 39 16.95 38.95 -10.39
CA THR A 39 16.68 38.69 -11.81
C THR A 39 16.16 37.26 -11.94
N PHE A 40 14.93 37.12 -12.45
CA PHE A 40 14.24 35.85 -12.64
C PHE A 40 14.30 35.47 -14.13
N VAL A 41 14.93 34.34 -14.43
CA VAL A 41 15.04 33.80 -15.79
C VAL A 41 14.16 32.57 -15.90
N GLU A 42 13.12 32.63 -16.74
CA GLU A 42 12.24 31.50 -17.03
C GLU A 42 12.75 30.72 -18.25
N TRP A 43 12.71 29.39 -18.18
CA TRP A 43 13.18 28.50 -19.24
C TRP A 43 11.99 27.84 -19.95
N ASN A 44 12.07 27.68 -21.27
CA ASN A 44 11.00 27.09 -22.08
C ASN A 44 10.98 25.55 -22.05
N GLN A 45 11.92 24.96 -21.32
CA GLN A 45 12.09 23.54 -21.12
C GLN A 45 12.47 23.29 -19.67
N ARG A 46 12.24 22.06 -19.20
CA ARG A 46 12.62 21.68 -17.84
C ARG A 46 14.14 21.65 -17.69
N MET A 47 14.67 22.60 -16.93
CA MET A 47 16.07 22.59 -16.49
C MET A 47 16.20 21.77 -15.20
N SER A 48 17.41 21.26 -14.94
CA SER A 48 17.75 20.68 -13.65
C SER A 48 17.47 21.69 -12.53
N ASP A 49 16.97 21.23 -11.39
CA ASP A 49 16.69 22.11 -10.25
C ASP A 49 17.97 22.85 -9.85
N ARG A 50 17.85 24.16 -9.63
CA ARG A 50 19.01 25.06 -9.38
C ARG A 50 18.81 25.83 -8.09
N ARG A 51 19.90 26.02 -7.36
CA ARG A 51 19.96 26.94 -6.22
C ARG A 51 19.90 28.39 -6.71
N MET A 52 19.63 29.32 -5.80
CA MET A 52 19.70 30.74 -6.11
C MET A 52 21.15 31.12 -6.38
N LEU A 53 21.40 31.84 -7.47
CA LEU A 53 22.72 32.33 -7.82
C LEU A 53 22.93 33.70 -7.20
N ILE A 54 23.95 33.82 -6.35
CA ILE A 54 24.40 35.10 -5.80
C ILE A 54 25.32 35.75 -6.81
N CYS A 55 25.01 36.98 -7.18
CA CYS A 55 25.65 37.68 -8.28
C CYS A 55 26.07 39.09 -7.88
N ASN A 56 27.19 39.53 -8.45
CA ASN A 56 27.58 40.93 -8.34
C ASN A 56 26.60 41.87 -9.08
N ALA A 57 26.83 43.19 -9.02
CA ALA A 57 25.98 44.18 -9.68
C ALA A 57 25.88 43.96 -11.21
N ASP A 58 26.94 43.45 -11.83
CA ASP A 58 26.99 43.16 -13.27
C ASP A 58 26.27 41.85 -13.68
N GLY A 59 25.79 41.07 -12.70
CA GLY A 59 25.09 39.80 -12.96
C GLY A 59 26.01 38.59 -13.13
N ILE A 60 27.29 38.71 -12.77
CA ILE A 60 28.22 37.57 -12.74
C ILE A 60 27.91 36.72 -11.50
N ALA A 61 27.59 35.45 -11.72
CA ALA A 61 27.33 34.49 -10.65
C ALA A 61 28.62 34.14 -9.91
N LEU A 62 28.60 34.30 -8.59
CA LEU A 62 29.74 34.08 -7.69
C LEU A 62 29.56 32.83 -6.84
N TYR A 63 28.31 32.53 -6.44
CA TYR A 63 28.02 31.47 -5.48
C TYR A 63 26.60 30.90 -5.64
N GLU A 64 26.41 29.63 -5.31
CA GLU A 64 25.10 28.97 -5.26
C GLU A 64 24.59 28.88 -3.82
N GLN A 65 23.47 29.53 -3.53
CA GLN A 65 22.96 29.69 -2.18
C GLN A 65 21.65 28.93 -1.94
N GLY A 66 21.58 28.27 -0.78
CA GLY A 66 20.37 27.67 -0.24
C GLY A 66 20.03 26.31 -0.83
N ARG A 67 18.73 25.96 -0.78
CA ARG A 67 18.19 24.74 -1.37
C ARG A 67 17.94 24.94 -2.87
N GLU A 68 17.88 23.83 -3.59
CA GLU A 68 17.44 23.84 -4.98
C GLU A 68 15.98 24.32 -5.06
N TRP A 69 15.73 25.23 -6.00
CA TRP A 69 14.40 25.72 -6.29
C TRP A 69 13.68 24.72 -7.19
N THR A 70 12.47 24.33 -6.77
CA THR A 70 11.60 23.44 -7.51
C THR A 70 10.21 24.04 -7.59
N ASP A 71 9.62 24.01 -8.79
CA ASP A 71 8.21 24.36 -9.03
C ASP A 71 7.65 23.43 -10.09
N SER A 72 6.40 22.99 -9.99
CA SER A 72 5.83 22.00 -10.92
C SER A 72 5.32 22.62 -12.23
N ILE A 73 5.19 23.95 -12.29
CA ILE A 73 4.59 24.69 -13.39
C ILE A 73 5.63 25.51 -14.14
N VAL A 74 6.60 26.11 -13.45
CA VAL A 74 7.59 27.04 -14.01
C VAL A 74 8.99 26.44 -13.89
N SER A 75 9.77 26.43 -14.97
CA SER A 75 11.21 26.16 -14.90
C SER A 75 11.96 27.49 -14.90
N PHE A 76 12.84 27.71 -13.93
CA PHE A 76 13.49 29.01 -13.77
C PHE A 76 14.83 28.92 -13.04
N THR A 77 15.59 30.01 -13.08
CA THR A 77 16.75 30.24 -12.20
C THR A 77 16.66 31.65 -11.61
N PRO A 78 16.70 31.81 -10.27
CA PRO A 78 16.74 33.13 -9.64
C PRO A 78 18.18 33.58 -9.39
N TYR A 79 18.47 34.83 -9.76
CA TYR A 79 19.78 35.47 -9.60
C TYR A 79 19.63 36.67 -8.66
N LEU A 80 20.11 36.55 -7.41
CA LEU A 80 20.16 37.68 -6.49
C LEU A 80 21.37 38.56 -6.85
N ARG A 81 21.11 39.76 -7.36
CA ARG A 81 22.12 40.73 -7.79
C ARG A 81 22.21 41.88 -6.80
N SER A 82 23.43 42.20 -6.39
CA SER A 82 23.70 43.34 -5.52
C SER A 82 25.15 43.82 -5.65
N SER A 83 25.36 45.14 -5.51
CA SER A 83 26.68 45.78 -5.35
C SER A 83 27.44 45.28 -4.13
N LEU A 84 26.73 44.84 -3.08
CA LEU A 84 27.31 44.27 -1.86
C LEU A 84 28.24 43.09 -2.11
N PHE A 85 28.05 42.39 -3.24
CA PHE A 85 28.79 41.18 -3.57
C PHE A 85 29.93 41.44 -4.58
N ASN A 86 30.24 42.68 -4.93
CA ASN A 86 31.26 42.98 -5.94
C ASN A 86 32.67 42.52 -5.53
N ASP A 87 33.05 42.73 -4.27
CA ASP A 87 34.41 42.48 -3.74
C ASP A 87 34.41 41.50 -2.55
N ILE A 88 33.37 40.68 -2.42
CA ILE A 88 33.24 39.71 -1.33
C ILE A 88 34.21 38.53 -1.51
N SER A 89 34.85 38.09 -0.43
CA SER A 89 35.73 36.92 -0.47
C SER A 89 34.95 35.61 -0.56
N VAL A 90 35.60 34.52 -0.98
CA VAL A 90 34.96 33.18 -1.00
C VAL A 90 34.53 32.74 0.40
N ASP A 91 35.33 33.04 1.43
CA ASP A 91 34.99 32.70 2.82
C ASP A 91 33.76 33.48 3.30
N ASP A 92 33.63 34.76 2.91
CA ASP A 92 32.47 35.59 3.25
C ASP A 92 31.21 35.16 2.47
N LEU A 93 31.35 34.65 1.24
CA LEU A 93 30.26 34.05 0.47
C LEU A 93 29.66 32.82 1.18
N HIS A 94 30.50 31.98 1.79
CA HIS A 94 30.02 30.87 2.61
C HIS A 94 29.30 31.33 3.89
N GLY A 95 29.65 32.51 4.41
CA GLY A 95 29.04 33.13 5.59
C GLY A 95 27.74 33.90 5.32
N LEU A 96 27.30 34.03 4.07
CA LEU A 96 26.11 34.82 3.69
C LEU A 96 24.83 34.56 4.49
N PRO A 97 24.47 33.30 4.86
CA PRO A 97 23.29 33.06 5.69
C PRO A 97 23.32 33.79 7.03
N MET A 98 24.52 34.00 7.58
CA MET A 98 24.72 34.62 8.89
C MET A 98 24.86 36.15 8.77
N SER A 99 25.53 36.64 7.72
CA SER A 99 25.78 38.09 7.53
C SER A 99 24.63 38.81 6.82
N HIS A 100 23.95 38.15 5.88
CA HIS A 100 22.91 38.75 5.02
C HIS A 100 21.62 37.92 4.97
N GLY A 101 21.30 37.19 6.04
CA GLY A 101 20.11 36.33 6.13
C GLY A 101 18.81 37.07 5.84
N GLY A 102 18.67 38.33 6.25
CA GLY A 102 17.50 39.17 5.97
C GLY A 102 17.31 39.44 4.48
N LEU A 103 18.39 39.74 3.75
CA LEU A 103 18.35 39.95 2.30
C LEU A 103 17.98 38.66 1.55
N LEU A 104 18.55 37.52 1.98
CA LEU A 104 18.23 36.21 1.41
C LEU A 104 16.77 35.81 1.62
N ASP A 105 16.20 36.11 2.79
CA ASP A 105 14.79 35.84 3.09
C ASP A 105 13.84 36.67 2.21
N VAL A 106 14.09 37.98 2.06
CA VAL A 106 13.24 38.83 1.19
C VAL A 106 13.39 38.47 -0.29
N ALA A 107 14.59 38.04 -0.72
CA ALA A 107 14.81 37.50 -2.05
C ALA A 107 14.00 36.21 -2.30
N ALA A 108 14.05 35.26 -1.36
CA ALA A 108 13.26 34.03 -1.45
C ALA A 108 11.75 34.30 -1.47
N LYS A 109 11.27 35.22 -0.63
CA LYS A 109 9.85 35.65 -0.61
C LYS A 109 9.42 36.29 -1.92
N ALA A 110 10.26 37.12 -2.54
CA ALA A 110 9.97 37.73 -3.83
C ALA A 110 9.84 36.67 -4.94
N VAL A 111 10.73 35.67 -4.96
CA VAL A 111 10.66 34.53 -5.88
C VAL A 111 9.36 33.75 -5.68
N GLN A 112 9.03 33.36 -4.44
CA GLN A 112 7.80 32.63 -4.13
C GLN A 112 6.54 33.40 -4.55
N LYS A 113 6.49 34.70 -4.27
CA LYS A 113 5.39 35.59 -4.68
C LYS A 113 5.27 35.64 -6.20
N HIS A 114 6.39 35.75 -6.92
CA HIS A 114 6.39 35.74 -8.38
C HIS A 114 5.92 34.41 -8.95
N LEU A 115 6.39 33.28 -8.42
CA LEU A 115 5.95 31.94 -8.83
C LEU A 115 4.45 31.74 -8.64
N ALA A 116 3.89 32.18 -7.50
CA ALA A 116 2.45 32.10 -7.26
C ALA A 116 1.64 32.90 -8.31
N LEU A 117 2.09 34.13 -8.63
CA LEU A 117 1.46 34.95 -9.66
C LEU A 117 1.59 34.34 -11.06
N ARG A 118 2.80 33.87 -11.42
CA ARG A 118 3.09 33.28 -12.72
C ARG A 118 2.35 31.96 -12.91
N GLY A 119 2.30 31.12 -11.88
CA GLY A 119 1.53 29.87 -11.86
C GLY A 119 0.03 30.12 -12.07
N ALA A 120 -0.54 31.13 -11.41
CA ALA A 120 -1.93 31.52 -11.62
C ALA A 120 -2.21 32.02 -13.05
N GLN A 121 -1.27 32.77 -13.65
CA GLN A 121 -1.38 33.22 -15.04
C GLN A 121 -1.36 32.05 -16.04
N ILE A 122 -0.42 31.11 -15.86
CA ILE A 122 -0.29 29.92 -16.71
C ILE A 122 -1.54 29.04 -16.57
N SER A 123 -1.98 28.80 -15.33
CA SER A 123 -3.20 28.03 -15.07
C SER A 123 -4.42 28.66 -15.73
N ALA A 124 -4.58 29.99 -15.62
CA ALA A 124 -5.66 30.71 -16.29
C ALA A 124 -5.60 30.59 -17.83
N ALA A 125 -4.40 30.59 -18.41
CA ALA A 125 -4.20 30.40 -19.84
C ALA A 125 -4.56 28.97 -20.28
N VAL A 126 -4.12 27.94 -19.55
CA VAL A 126 -4.47 26.53 -19.80
C VAL A 126 -5.98 26.34 -19.69
N VAL A 127 -6.61 26.83 -18.63
CA VAL A 127 -8.07 26.73 -18.44
C VAL A 127 -8.83 27.46 -19.55
N ARG A 128 -8.37 28.62 -19.98
CA ARG A 128 -8.97 29.33 -21.12
C ARG A 128 -8.88 28.49 -22.39
N GLN A 129 -7.71 27.92 -22.69
CA GLN A 129 -7.53 27.04 -23.84
C GLN A 129 -8.50 25.85 -23.80
N LEU A 130 -8.64 25.17 -22.65
CA LEU A 130 -9.57 24.04 -22.51
C LEU A 130 -11.03 24.47 -22.74
N LYS A 131 -11.41 25.68 -22.32
CA LYS A 131 -12.75 26.25 -22.56
C LYS A 131 -12.97 26.57 -24.03
N ASP A 132 -11.99 27.18 -24.68
CA ASP A 132 -12.04 27.50 -26.11
C ASP A 132 -12.11 26.23 -26.97
N GLU A 133 -11.47 25.16 -26.53
CA GLU A 133 -11.54 23.81 -27.13
C GLU A 133 -12.85 23.07 -26.81
N GLY A 134 -13.67 23.58 -25.89
CA GLY A 134 -14.93 22.94 -25.47
C GLY A 134 -14.75 21.67 -24.64
N ILE A 135 -13.58 21.46 -24.04
CA ILE A 135 -13.24 20.25 -23.26
C ILE A 135 -13.07 20.53 -21.76
N TYR A 136 -13.25 21.78 -21.33
CA TYR A 136 -13.25 22.12 -19.90
C TYR A 136 -14.54 21.61 -19.23
N PRO A 137 -14.45 20.79 -18.17
CA PRO A 137 -15.59 20.02 -17.68
C PRO A 137 -16.56 20.79 -16.80
N TYR A 138 -16.10 21.86 -16.13
CA TYR A 138 -16.94 22.58 -15.18
C TYR A 138 -17.67 23.75 -15.84
N SER A 139 -19.01 23.67 -15.85
CA SER A 139 -19.90 24.71 -16.38
C SER A 139 -20.56 25.49 -15.25
N GLY A 140 -20.59 26.82 -15.34
CA GLY A 140 -21.29 27.68 -14.36
C GLY A 140 -20.57 27.90 -13.02
N PRO A 141 -21.25 28.53 -12.05
CA PRO A 141 -20.74 28.72 -10.69
C PRO A 141 -20.78 27.41 -9.88
N SER A 142 -19.79 27.21 -9.00
CA SER A 142 -19.75 26.03 -8.13
C SER A 142 -20.92 26.04 -7.14
N ALA A 143 -21.70 24.96 -7.11
CA ALA A 143 -22.88 24.80 -6.27
C ALA A 143 -22.55 24.46 -4.81
N SER A 144 -21.33 23.99 -4.52
CA SER A 144 -20.88 23.60 -3.18
C SER A 144 -19.37 23.85 -2.97
N GLY A 145 -18.94 23.89 -1.70
CA GLY A 145 -17.51 24.00 -1.34
C GLY A 145 -16.67 22.84 -1.89
N THR A 146 -17.23 21.62 -1.90
CA THR A 146 -16.57 20.44 -2.48
C THR A 146 -16.34 20.60 -3.98
N GLN A 147 -17.35 21.07 -4.73
CA GLN A 147 -17.21 21.30 -6.17
C GLN A 147 -16.22 22.43 -6.48
N ALA A 148 -16.10 23.42 -5.60
CA ALA A 148 -15.07 24.46 -5.74
C ALA A 148 -13.65 23.89 -5.58
N ILE A 149 -13.44 23.00 -4.60
CA ILE A 149 -12.15 22.33 -4.36
C ILE A 149 -11.80 21.37 -5.51
N GLU A 150 -12.77 20.59 -5.98
CA GLU A 150 -12.61 19.66 -7.10
C GLU A 150 -12.17 20.43 -8.36
N ARG A 151 -12.86 21.52 -8.68
CA ARG A 151 -12.53 22.40 -9.80
C ARG A 151 -11.13 23.01 -9.66
N GLN A 152 -10.78 23.52 -8.48
CA GLN A 152 -9.45 24.09 -8.24
C GLN A 152 -8.35 23.02 -8.41
N THR A 153 -8.61 21.80 -7.94
CA THR A 153 -7.67 20.69 -8.05
C THR A 153 -7.50 20.26 -9.50
N PHE A 154 -8.61 20.16 -10.25
CA PHE A 154 -8.56 19.91 -11.69
C PHE A 154 -7.71 20.96 -12.41
N ASP A 155 -7.96 22.25 -12.16
CA ASP A 155 -7.23 23.35 -12.79
C ASP A 155 -5.72 23.23 -12.53
N VAL A 156 -5.30 22.86 -11.31
CA VAL A 156 -3.89 22.61 -10.98
C VAL A 156 -3.35 21.38 -11.72
N VAL A 157 -4.05 20.24 -11.67
CA VAL A 157 -3.59 18.98 -12.27
C VAL A 157 -3.40 19.11 -13.78
N VAL A 158 -4.36 19.71 -14.49
CA VAL A 158 -4.22 19.91 -15.95
C VAL A 158 -3.12 20.91 -16.28
N THR A 159 -2.85 21.88 -15.40
CA THR A 159 -1.75 22.86 -15.58
C THR A 159 -0.38 22.21 -15.43
N VAL A 160 -0.22 21.31 -14.46
CA VAL A 160 1.02 20.55 -14.25
C VAL A 160 1.22 19.52 -15.36
N ALA A 161 0.15 18.85 -15.80
CA ALA A 161 0.22 17.83 -16.85
C ALA A 161 0.28 18.40 -18.28
N ARG A 162 0.22 19.73 -18.46
CA ARG A 162 -0.02 20.36 -19.78
C ARG A 162 0.99 19.94 -20.87
N ASP A 163 2.24 19.71 -20.51
CA ASP A 163 3.31 19.34 -21.45
C ASP A 163 3.30 17.83 -21.77
N ALA A 164 2.69 17.02 -20.90
CA ALA A 164 2.49 15.59 -21.10
C ALA A 164 1.16 15.27 -21.83
N LEU A 165 0.20 16.21 -21.81
CA LEU A 165 -1.07 16.04 -22.49
C LEU A 165 -0.89 16.11 -24.02
N PRO A 166 -1.64 15.29 -24.79
CA PRO A 166 -1.68 15.44 -26.24
C PRO A 166 -2.05 16.87 -26.65
N VAL A 167 -1.44 17.38 -27.72
CA VAL A 167 -1.56 18.80 -28.09
C VAL A 167 -2.99 19.22 -28.46
N LYS A 168 -3.78 18.34 -29.13
CA LYS A 168 -5.16 18.61 -29.55
C LYS A 168 -5.93 17.34 -29.93
N GLY A 169 -7.24 17.48 -30.17
CA GLY A 169 -8.09 16.43 -30.73
C GLY A 169 -8.58 15.39 -29.70
N ALA A 170 -9.11 14.27 -30.19
CA ALA A 170 -9.81 13.27 -29.37
C ALA A 170 -8.94 12.68 -28.24
N ALA A 171 -7.64 12.49 -28.46
CA ALA A 171 -6.72 12.00 -27.43
C ALA A 171 -6.60 12.98 -26.26
N ARG A 172 -6.50 14.29 -26.54
CA ARG A 172 -6.47 15.34 -25.51
C ARG A 172 -7.78 15.37 -24.72
N GLN A 173 -8.92 15.33 -25.43
CA GLN A 173 -10.24 15.29 -24.80
C GLN A 173 -10.37 14.08 -23.87
N LEU A 174 -9.96 12.89 -24.32
CA LEU A 174 -9.97 11.68 -23.51
C LEU A 174 -9.11 11.83 -22.25
N SER A 175 -7.87 12.31 -22.38
CA SER A 175 -6.99 12.52 -21.21
C SER A 175 -7.57 13.51 -20.20
N VAL A 176 -8.16 14.61 -20.67
CA VAL A 176 -8.80 15.62 -19.82
C VAL A 176 -10.04 15.04 -19.11
N SER A 177 -10.86 14.26 -19.81
CA SER A 177 -12.00 13.56 -19.21
C SER A 177 -11.56 12.51 -18.18
N LEU A 178 -10.47 11.79 -18.41
CA LEU A 178 -9.93 10.85 -17.40
C LEU A 178 -9.48 11.56 -16.14
N ILE A 179 -8.84 12.73 -16.26
CA ILE A 179 -8.46 13.57 -15.11
C ILE A 179 -9.71 14.02 -14.34
N GLN A 180 -10.75 14.47 -15.05
CA GLN A 180 -12.03 14.83 -14.44
C GLN A 180 -12.65 13.65 -13.69
N THR A 181 -12.86 12.51 -14.37
CA THR A 181 -13.50 11.33 -13.78
C THR A 181 -12.71 10.79 -12.58
N ALA A 182 -11.38 10.84 -12.63
CA ALA A 182 -10.55 10.44 -11.50
C ALA A 182 -10.73 11.36 -10.28
N LEU A 183 -10.96 12.66 -10.50
CA LEU A 183 -11.26 13.62 -9.43
C LEU A 183 -12.70 13.49 -8.90
N GLU A 184 -13.68 13.21 -9.76
CA GLU A 184 -15.09 13.00 -9.38
C GLU A 184 -15.30 11.72 -8.56
N SER A 185 -14.57 10.65 -8.89
CA SER A 185 -14.82 9.32 -8.33
C SER A 185 -14.33 9.15 -6.89
N SER A 186 -13.25 9.84 -6.50
CA SER A 186 -12.73 9.91 -5.13
C SER A 186 -11.70 11.07 -5.01
N PRO A 187 -12.13 12.32 -4.75
CA PRO A 187 -11.21 13.46 -4.67
C PRO A 187 -10.13 13.29 -3.60
N GLY A 188 -10.48 12.65 -2.46
CA GLY A 188 -9.56 12.45 -1.33
C GLY A 188 -8.47 11.41 -1.62
N ASP A 189 -8.82 10.30 -2.27
CA ASP A 189 -7.87 9.23 -2.58
C ASP A 189 -6.88 9.68 -3.65
N LEU A 190 -7.37 10.33 -4.71
CA LEU A 190 -6.51 10.87 -5.76
C LEU A 190 -5.61 11.99 -5.22
N HIS A 191 -6.13 12.89 -4.38
CA HIS A 191 -5.31 13.91 -3.73
C HIS A 191 -4.20 13.28 -2.89
N THR A 192 -4.52 12.25 -2.11
CA THR A 192 -3.54 11.54 -1.28
C THR A 192 -2.46 10.85 -2.12
N ILE A 193 -2.84 10.18 -3.21
CA ILE A 193 -1.90 9.52 -4.13
C ILE A 193 -1.00 10.56 -4.80
N LEU A 194 -1.56 11.62 -5.38
CA LEU A 194 -0.78 12.67 -6.05
C LEU A 194 0.15 13.40 -5.07
N ALA A 195 -0.32 13.73 -3.86
CA ALA A 195 0.51 14.33 -2.82
C ALA A 195 1.70 13.43 -2.45
N LYS A 196 1.49 12.11 -2.32
CA LYS A 196 2.55 11.14 -2.07
C LYS A 196 3.56 11.06 -3.21
N VAL A 197 3.09 11.04 -4.47
CA VAL A 197 3.97 11.01 -5.66
C VAL A 197 4.77 12.30 -5.80
N LEU A 198 4.17 13.46 -5.53
CA LEU A 198 4.84 14.77 -5.59
C LEU A 198 5.87 14.93 -4.46
N ALA A 199 5.66 14.30 -3.31
CA ALA A 199 6.60 14.31 -2.19
C ALA A 199 7.81 13.36 -2.36
N LEU A 200 7.84 12.53 -3.41
CA LEU A 200 8.97 11.64 -3.68
C LEU A 200 10.25 12.43 -3.97
N SER A 201 11.39 11.91 -3.50
CA SER A 201 12.71 12.41 -3.89
C SER A 201 12.98 12.15 -5.39
N ASP A 202 13.95 12.85 -5.99
CA ASP A 202 14.33 12.56 -7.38
C ASP A 202 14.83 11.14 -7.59
N GLU A 203 15.45 10.56 -6.58
CA GLU A 203 15.90 9.16 -6.60
C GLU A 203 14.70 8.21 -6.63
N ASP A 204 13.74 8.38 -5.73
CA ASP A 204 12.52 7.57 -5.69
C ASP A 204 11.67 7.73 -6.95
N ARG A 205 11.60 8.94 -7.51
CA ARG A 205 10.94 9.20 -8.80
C ARG A 205 11.59 8.41 -9.93
N ARG A 206 12.93 8.33 -9.98
CA ARG A 206 13.65 7.51 -10.96
C ARG A 206 13.39 6.02 -10.74
N HIS A 207 13.38 5.54 -9.49
CA HIS A 207 13.04 4.16 -9.20
C HIS A 207 11.61 3.81 -9.61
N LEU A 208 10.64 4.67 -9.30
CA LEU A 208 9.25 4.50 -9.73
C LEU A 208 9.14 4.47 -11.25
N LYS A 209 9.79 5.40 -11.96
CA LYS A 209 9.83 5.39 -13.43
C LYS A 209 10.40 4.07 -13.96
N ASN A 210 11.54 3.62 -13.44
CA ASN A 210 12.17 2.38 -13.91
C ASN A 210 11.29 1.14 -13.63
N LEU A 211 10.56 1.12 -12.52
CA LEU A 211 9.57 0.09 -12.24
C LEU A 211 8.42 0.13 -13.26
N LEU A 212 7.85 1.30 -13.53
CA LEU A 212 6.77 1.47 -14.50
C LEU A 212 7.19 1.19 -15.95
N ASP A 213 8.46 1.43 -16.29
CA ASP A 213 9.02 1.08 -17.60
C ASP A 213 9.23 -0.43 -17.78
N SER A 214 9.33 -1.19 -16.67
CA SER A 214 9.64 -2.63 -16.68
C SER A 214 8.47 -3.54 -16.31
N THR A 215 7.42 -3.02 -15.69
CA THR A 215 6.20 -3.75 -15.33
C THR A 215 5.00 -2.81 -15.18
N ASP A 216 3.79 -3.34 -15.33
CA ASP A 216 2.57 -2.57 -15.11
C ASP A 216 2.39 -2.21 -13.64
N LEU A 217 1.94 -0.97 -13.37
CA LEU A 217 1.65 -0.49 -12.01
C LEU A 217 0.71 -1.44 -11.25
N THR A 218 -0.26 -2.06 -11.95
CA THR A 218 -1.18 -3.04 -11.37
C THR A 218 -0.44 -4.21 -10.72
N HIS A 219 0.56 -4.78 -11.37
CA HIS A 219 1.33 -5.90 -10.81
C HIS A 219 2.18 -5.47 -9.60
N VAL A 220 2.72 -4.25 -9.62
CA VAL A 220 3.47 -3.69 -8.47
C VAL A 220 2.55 -3.55 -7.25
N ILE A 221 1.34 -3.01 -7.47
CA ILE A 221 0.32 -2.86 -6.43
C ILE A 221 -0.11 -4.24 -5.92
N GLU A 222 -0.40 -5.20 -6.80
CA GLU A 222 -0.80 -6.56 -6.41
C GLU A 222 0.26 -7.26 -5.57
N ALA A 223 1.55 -7.12 -5.92
CA ALA A 223 2.65 -7.69 -5.15
C ALA A 223 2.72 -7.10 -3.73
N ALA A 224 2.68 -5.76 -3.61
CA ALA A 224 2.70 -5.09 -2.31
C ALA A 224 1.45 -5.43 -1.47
N THR A 225 0.27 -5.39 -2.08
CA THR A 225 -1.01 -5.74 -1.45
C THR A 225 -1.05 -7.20 -1.01
N THR A 226 -0.46 -8.12 -1.78
CA THR A 226 -0.35 -9.53 -1.38
C THR A 226 0.45 -9.66 -0.08
N VAL A 227 1.60 -8.99 0.02
CA VAL A 227 2.41 -9.02 1.25
C VAL A 227 1.67 -8.41 2.44
N THR A 228 1.07 -7.23 2.29
CA THR A 228 0.39 -6.56 3.40
C THR A 228 -0.86 -7.32 3.86
N ASN A 229 -1.65 -7.87 2.94
CA ASN A 229 -2.80 -8.72 3.29
C ASN A 229 -2.36 -9.96 4.05
N ARG A 230 -1.26 -10.60 3.66
CA ARG A 230 -0.72 -11.77 4.35
C ARG A 230 -0.22 -11.44 5.76
N LEU A 231 0.46 -10.31 5.94
CA LEU A 231 0.86 -9.82 7.27
C LEU A 231 -0.35 -9.50 8.14
N ASN A 232 -1.37 -8.85 7.58
CA ASN A 232 -2.63 -8.58 8.28
C ASN A 232 -3.36 -9.87 8.67
N PHE A 233 -3.38 -10.87 7.79
CA PHE A 233 -3.97 -12.17 8.08
C PHE A 233 -3.26 -12.90 9.23
N ILE A 234 -1.92 -12.89 9.23
CA ILE A 234 -1.14 -13.46 10.35
C ILE A 234 -1.51 -12.74 11.66
N GLY A 235 -1.47 -11.40 11.66
CA GLY A 235 -1.83 -10.59 12.84
C GLY A 235 -3.26 -10.87 13.32
N ALA A 236 -4.20 -10.98 12.37
CA ALA A 236 -5.59 -11.30 12.62
C ALA A 236 -5.78 -12.66 13.30
N LEU A 237 -5.19 -13.70 12.72
CA LEU A 237 -5.35 -15.04 13.28
C LEU A 237 -4.67 -15.15 14.65
N ARG A 238 -3.50 -14.51 14.85
CA ARG A 238 -2.87 -14.40 16.17
C ARG A 238 -3.79 -13.72 17.18
N LYS A 239 -4.42 -12.59 16.83
CA LYS A 239 -5.37 -11.87 17.69
C LYS A 239 -6.53 -12.76 18.12
N ILE A 240 -7.18 -13.42 17.16
CA ILE A 240 -8.32 -14.32 17.43
C ILE A 240 -7.89 -15.48 18.35
N LEU A 241 -6.74 -16.08 18.09
CA LEU A 241 -6.25 -17.23 18.85
C LEU A 241 -5.76 -16.86 20.26
N ALA A 242 -5.25 -15.64 20.45
CA ALA A 242 -4.75 -15.17 21.74
C ALA A 242 -5.87 -14.75 22.71
N ASP A 243 -6.99 -14.24 22.19
CA ASP A 243 -8.15 -13.87 23.00
C ASP A 243 -8.97 -15.12 23.39
N PRO A 244 -9.15 -15.42 24.70
CA PRO A 244 -9.86 -16.62 25.13
C PRO A 244 -11.32 -16.70 24.68
N GLN A 245 -12.01 -15.56 24.58
CA GLN A 245 -13.42 -15.49 24.20
C GLN A 245 -13.56 -15.66 22.68
N LEU A 246 -12.79 -14.90 21.89
CA LEU A 246 -12.80 -15.03 20.42
C LEU A 246 -12.40 -16.45 20.00
N ARG A 247 -11.40 -17.04 20.66
CA ARG A 247 -10.96 -18.41 20.42
C ARG A 247 -12.06 -19.44 20.71
N LYS A 248 -12.88 -19.22 21.74
CA LYS A 248 -14.01 -20.10 22.08
C LYS A 248 -15.12 -20.01 21.04
N ASP A 249 -15.34 -18.80 20.52
CA ASP A 249 -16.38 -18.50 19.55
C ASP A 249 -15.98 -18.84 18.11
N LEU A 250 -14.66 -19.01 17.85
CA LEU A 250 -14.14 -19.44 16.55
C LEU A 250 -14.51 -20.90 16.27
N ARG A 251 -15.40 -21.08 15.30
CA ARG A 251 -15.85 -22.38 14.82
C ARG A 251 -14.91 -22.93 13.77
N GLU A 252 -14.84 -24.25 13.70
CA GLU A 252 -13.90 -24.92 12.81
C GLU A 252 -14.40 -24.90 11.36
N VAL A 253 -15.61 -25.43 11.13
CA VAL A 253 -16.17 -25.73 9.81
C VAL A 253 -16.52 -24.48 8.99
N ASP A 254 -17.25 -23.55 9.58
CA ASP A 254 -17.82 -22.41 8.86
C ASP A 254 -17.00 -21.12 8.99
N GLN A 255 -15.92 -21.14 9.78
CA GLN A 255 -15.07 -19.97 10.03
C GLN A 255 -13.59 -20.26 9.75
N LEU A 256 -12.95 -21.10 10.57
CA LEU A 256 -11.51 -21.36 10.48
C LEU A 256 -11.13 -22.03 9.15
N HIS A 257 -11.84 -23.08 8.73
CA HIS A 257 -11.55 -23.80 7.47
C HIS A 257 -11.60 -22.87 6.25
N PRO A 258 -12.69 -22.12 5.99
CA PRO A 258 -12.75 -21.18 4.87
C PRO A 258 -11.64 -20.12 4.89
N MET A 259 -11.25 -19.64 6.07
CA MET A 259 -10.12 -18.71 6.20
C MET A 259 -8.80 -19.36 5.77
N ILE A 260 -8.54 -20.59 6.20
CA ILE A 260 -7.28 -21.29 5.90
C ILE A 260 -7.23 -21.80 4.45
N ALA A 261 -8.36 -22.24 3.90
CA ALA A 261 -8.50 -22.62 2.49
C ALA A 261 -8.09 -21.50 1.53
N LYS A 262 -8.35 -20.23 1.90
CA LYS A 262 -7.94 -19.04 1.15
C LYS A 262 -6.46 -18.64 1.38
N ASN A 263 -5.78 -19.25 2.35
CA ASN A 263 -4.46 -18.86 2.81
C ASN A 263 -3.48 -20.06 2.87
N LEU A 264 -3.54 -20.95 1.89
CA LEU A 264 -2.68 -22.15 1.84
C LEU A 264 -1.18 -21.84 1.72
N TRP A 265 -0.83 -20.61 1.31
CA TRP A 265 0.55 -20.10 1.33
C TRP A 265 1.22 -20.21 2.72
N LEU A 266 0.44 -20.30 3.81
CA LEU A 266 0.94 -20.59 5.17
C LEU A 266 1.73 -21.90 5.24
N PHE A 267 1.42 -22.88 4.38
CA PHE A 267 2.07 -24.19 4.33
C PHE A 267 3.18 -24.26 3.26
N GLY A 268 3.36 -23.20 2.49
CA GLY A 268 4.30 -23.09 1.37
C GLY A 268 3.65 -22.37 0.18
N GLU A 269 4.41 -21.50 -0.50
CA GLU A 269 3.87 -20.65 -1.58
C GLU A 269 3.20 -21.47 -2.70
N ASP A 270 3.82 -22.59 -3.06
CA ASP A 270 3.36 -23.46 -4.14
C ASP A 270 1.97 -24.09 -3.85
N TRP A 271 1.59 -24.21 -2.57
CA TRP A 271 0.26 -24.75 -2.20
C TRP A 271 -0.88 -23.81 -2.54
N ASN A 272 -0.60 -22.52 -2.78
CA ASN A 272 -1.60 -21.56 -3.19
C ASN A 272 -2.12 -21.81 -4.63
N MET A 273 -1.34 -22.55 -5.44
CA MET A 273 -1.71 -22.95 -6.81
C MET A 273 -2.16 -24.42 -6.91
N ALA A 274 -2.12 -25.15 -5.80
CA ALA A 274 -2.44 -26.57 -5.78
C ALA A 274 -3.94 -26.81 -5.95
N MET A 275 -4.29 -27.92 -6.60
CA MET A 275 -5.66 -28.24 -6.98
C MET A 275 -6.23 -29.38 -6.13
N ASN A 276 -7.55 -29.48 -6.10
CA ASN A 276 -8.25 -30.65 -5.57
C ASN A 276 -8.17 -31.80 -6.59
N GLU A 277 -7.82 -33.01 -6.15
CA GLU A 277 -7.80 -34.22 -6.97
C GLU A 277 -9.07 -35.05 -6.73
N VAL A 278 -9.94 -35.17 -7.75
CA VAL A 278 -11.26 -35.85 -7.64
C VAL A 278 -11.14 -37.31 -7.19
N GLY A 279 -10.16 -38.04 -7.74
CA GLY A 279 -9.90 -39.43 -7.33
C GLY A 279 -9.49 -39.56 -5.86
N LEU A 280 -8.83 -38.53 -5.31
CA LEU A 280 -8.42 -38.50 -3.91
C LEU A 280 -9.60 -38.18 -2.99
N THR A 281 -10.52 -37.32 -3.43
CA THR A 281 -11.77 -37.06 -2.70
C THR A 281 -12.52 -38.36 -2.39
N ASN A 282 -12.68 -39.24 -3.38
CA ASN A 282 -13.44 -40.48 -3.18
C ASN A 282 -12.74 -41.46 -2.22
N VAL A 283 -11.41 -41.58 -2.33
CA VAL A 283 -10.61 -42.45 -1.47
C VAL A 283 -10.58 -41.92 -0.04
N LEU A 284 -10.40 -40.61 0.12
CA LEU A 284 -10.52 -39.96 1.43
C LEU A 284 -11.88 -40.25 2.03
N GLN A 285 -12.96 -40.04 1.30
CA GLN A 285 -14.31 -40.31 1.81
C GLN A 285 -14.47 -41.76 2.30
N ALA A 286 -14.08 -42.75 1.50
CA ALA A 286 -14.22 -44.16 1.86
C ALA A 286 -13.41 -44.51 3.12
N HIS A 287 -12.14 -44.12 3.19
CA HIS A 287 -11.30 -44.45 4.36
C HIS A 287 -11.66 -43.64 5.61
N LEU A 288 -12.16 -42.41 5.45
CA LEU A 288 -12.60 -41.58 6.58
C LEU A 288 -13.91 -42.11 7.15
N GLU A 289 -14.88 -42.53 6.32
CA GLU A 289 -16.11 -43.16 6.79
C GLU A 289 -15.79 -44.45 7.58
N ASP A 290 -14.88 -45.28 7.07
CA ASP A 290 -14.48 -46.55 7.71
C ASP A 290 -13.67 -46.35 9.01
N GLN A 291 -12.81 -45.33 9.09
CA GLN A 291 -11.91 -45.10 10.22
C GLN A 291 -12.49 -44.14 11.28
N LEU A 292 -13.31 -43.18 10.87
CA LEU A 292 -13.73 -42.03 11.69
C LEU A 292 -15.25 -41.97 11.94
N GLY A 293 -16.05 -42.73 11.17
CA GLY A 293 -17.52 -42.71 11.22
C GLY A 293 -18.15 -41.63 10.32
N GLU A 294 -19.48 -41.47 10.42
CA GLU A 294 -20.29 -40.56 9.56
C GLU A 294 -20.03 -39.05 9.78
N ASP A 295 -19.15 -38.68 10.73
CA ASP A 295 -18.94 -37.30 11.20
C ASP A 295 -17.74 -36.59 10.53
N VAL A 296 -17.34 -36.95 9.30
CA VAL A 296 -16.21 -36.31 8.60
C VAL A 296 -16.63 -35.86 7.21
N VAL A 297 -16.35 -34.60 6.85
CA VAL A 297 -16.76 -34.01 5.58
C VAL A 297 -15.56 -33.40 4.88
N LEU A 298 -15.44 -33.66 3.58
CA LEU A 298 -14.39 -33.06 2.76
C LEU A 298 -14.73 -31.60 2.43
N GLU A 299 -13.72 -30.75 2.32
CA GLU A 299 -13.90 -29.31 2.05
C GLU A 299 -14.83 -29.04 0.85
N ASN A 300 -14.71 -29.83 -0.22
CA ASN A 300 -15.50 -29.68 -1.45
C ASN A 300 -16.96 -30.15 -1.34
N GLN A 301 -17.34 -30.74 -0.21
CA GLN A 301 -18.71 -31.19 0.12
C GLN A 301 -19.39 -30.25 1.12
N LEU A 302 -18.70 -29.21 1.59
CA LEU A 302 -19.33 -28.15 2.40
C LEU A 302 -20.30 -27.36 1.51
N GLU A 303 -21.60 -27.54 1.72
CA GLU A 303 -22.57 -26.59 1.18
C GLU A 303 -22.32 -25.19 1.78
N PRO A 304 -22.56 -24.09 1.05
CA PRO A 304 -22.54 -22.75 1.61
C PRO A 304 -23.65 -22.63 2.68
N VAL A 305 -23.30 -22.87 3.94
CA VAL A 305 -24.29 -22.93 5.01
C VAL A 305 -24.83 -21.53 5.32
N THR A 306 -26.07 -21.27 4.91
CA THR A 306 -27.01 -20.42 5.66
C THR A 306 -27.91 -21.37 6.45
N GLN A 307 -27.48 -21.79 7.64
CA GLN A 307 -28.36 -22.50 8.58
C GLN A 307 -28.60 -21.61 9.82
N PRO A 308 -29.87 -21.31 10.16
CA PRO A 308 -30.21 -20.43 11.28
C PRO A 308 -30.08 -21.05 12.68
N ASP A 309 -29.66 -22.31 12.83
CA ASP A 309 -29.86 -23.06 14.08
C ASP A 309 -28.59 -23.47 14.86
N GLY A 310 -27.40 -23.08 14.37
CA GLY A 310 -26.17 -23.06 15.18
C GLY A 310 -25.73 -24.41 15.78
N ARG A 311 -26.23 -25.54 15.27
CA ARG A 311 -25.83 -26.89 15.70
C ARG A 311 -25.43 -27.73 14.49
N SER A 312 -24.20 -27.53 14.00
CA SER A 312 -23.54 -28.56 13.20
C SER A 312 -22.78 -29.50 14.15
N GLY A 313 -22.90 -30.81 13.90
CA GLY A 313 -22.13 -31.85 14.58
C GLY A 313 -20.63 -31.61 14.45
N ARG A 314 -19.84 -32.40 15.19
CA ARG A 314 -18.37 -32.36 15.14
C ARG A 314 -17.90 -32.92 13.81
N VAL A 315 -18.03 -32.11 12.76
CA VAL A 315 -17.54 -32.46 11.44
C VAL A 315 -16.08 -32.07 11.37
N ASP A 316 -15.18 -33.05 11.41
CA ASP A 316 -13.78 -32.82 11.09
C ASP A 316 -13.73 -32.53 9.57
N VAL A 317 -13.21 -31.37 9.19
CA VAL A 317 -13.01 -31.02 7.78
C VAL A 317 -11.54 -31.21 7.42
N LEU A 318 -11.29 -31.87 6.29
CA LEU A 318 -9.95 -32.05 5.75
C LEU A 318 -9.75 -31.18 4.51
N LEU A 319 -8.72 -30.33 4.57
CA LEU A 319 -8.21 -29.64 3.38
C LEU A 319 -7.24 -30.59 2.69
N PHE A 320 -7.43 -30.83 1.41
CA PHE A 320 -6.54 -31.69 0.63
C PHE A 320 -6.10 -30.98 -0.64
N ARG A 321 -4.80 -31.03 -0.95
CA ARG A 321 -4.22 -30.41 -2.13
C ARG A 321 -3.21 -31.34 -2.76
N SER A 322 -3.24 -31.43 -4.08
CA SER A 322 -2.21 -32.12 -4.87
C SER A 322 -1.46 -31.11 -5.71
N ARG A 323 -0.14 -31.25 -5.74
CA ARG A 323 0.72 -30.58 -6.69
C ARG A 323 1.54 -31.62 -7.44
N ARG A 324 1.79 -31.33 -8.71
CA ARG A 324 2.65 -32.13 -9.58
C ARG A 324 3.64 -31.18 -10.22
N ASP A 325 4.92 -31.49 -10.05
CA ASP A 325 5.99 -30.90 -10.85
C ASP A 325 6.50 -31.93 -11.87
N ASP A 326 7.44 -31.54 -12.73
CA ASP A 326 7.97 -32.41 -13.79
C ASP A 326 8.65 -33.69 -13.26
N SER A 327 8.99 -33.72 -11.96
CA SER A 327 9.80 -34.76 -11.33
C SER A 327 9.16 -35.45 -10.11
N SER A 328 8.09 -34.89 -9.54
CA SER A 328 7.53 -35.33 -8.28
C SER A 328 6.03 -35.00 -8.16
N THR A 329 5.31 -35.87 -7.46
CA THR A 329 3.95 -35.59 -7.00
C THR A 329 3.97 -35.44 -5.49
N GLU A 330 3.37 -34.36 -4.99
CA GLU A 330 3.17 -34.19 -3.56
C GLU A 330 1.68 -33.99 -3.25
N ARG A 331 1.26 -34.55 -2.12
CA ARG A 331 -0.11 -34.42 -1.61
C ARG A 331 -0.07 -33.96 -0.18
N LEU A 332 -0.84 -32.94 0.13
CA LEU A 332 -0.98 -32.35 1.46
C LEU A 332 -2.41 -32.55 1.94
N ILE A 333 -2.56 -33.14 3.12
CA ILE A 333 -3.82 -33.30 3.83
C ILE A 333 -3.67 -32.58 5.16
N ILE A 334 -4.60 -31.67 5.47
CA ILE A 334 -4.58 -30.85 6.66
C ILE A 334 -5.87 -31.09 7.44
N GLU A 335 -5.69 -31.53 8.67
CA GLU A 335 -6.73 -31.63 9.69
C GLU A 335 -6.56 -30.46 10.67
N LEU A 336 -7.53 -29.54 10.66
CA LEU A 336 -7.57 -28.46 11.64
C LEU A 336 -8.37 -28.95 12.84
N LYS A 337 -7.88 -28.70 14.06
CA LYS A 337 -8.70 -28.83 15.26
C LYS A 337 -9.09 -27.47 15.77
N ARG A 338 -10.34 -27.34 16.23
CA ARG A 338 -10.80 -26.15 16.96
C ARG A 338 -9.76 -25.75 18.03
N PRO A 339 -9.41 -24.46 18.15
CA PRO A 339 -8.40 -24.00 19.11
C PRO A 339 -8.63 -24.34 20.58
N THR A 340 -9.85 -24.72 20.98
CA THR A 340 -10.17 -25.16 22.34
C THR A 340 -9.91 -26.64 22.59
N VAL A 341 -9.65 -27.43 21.54
CA VAL A 341 -9.35 -28.85 21.64
C VAL A 341 -7.85 -29.01 21.89
N ARG A 342 -7.50 -29.66 23.01
CA ARG A 342 -6.12 -30.03 23.30
C ARG A 342 -5.83 -31.40 22.69
N VAL A 343 -5.08 -31.41 21.58
CA VAL A 343 -4.75 -32.62 20.82
C VAL A 343 -3.94 -33.61 21.67
N GLY A 344 -4.35 -34.86 21.71
CA GLY A 344 -3.68 -35.93 22.45
C GLY A 344 -3.45 -37.18 21.60
N LYS A 345 -3.23 -38.31 22.28
CA LYS A 345 -2.96 -39.60 21.60
C LYS A 345 -4.09 -40.04 20.71
N LYS A 346 -5.34 -39.81 21.12
CA LYS A 346 -6.51 -40.21 20.33
C LYS A 346 -6.46 -39.58 18.94
N GLU A 347 -6.32 -38.26 18.87
CA GLU A 347 -6.30 -37.53 17.61
C GLU A 347 -5.04 -37.85 16.80
N LEU A 348 -3.89 -38.08 17.46
CA LEU A 348 -2.67 -38.48 16.78
C LEU A 348 -2.76 -39.89 16.16
N ASP A 349 -3.30 -40.85 16.91
CA ASP A 349 -3.49 -42.22 16.43
C ASP A 349 -4.53 -42.27 15.30
N GLN A 350 -5.55 -41.41 15.38
CA GLN A 350 -6.56 -41.22 14.35
C GLN A 350 -5.93 -40.79 13.01
N ILE A 351 -5.12 -39.71 12.99
CA ILE A 351 -4.46 -39.25 11.75
C ILE A 351 -3.46 -40.27 11.21
N LYS A 352 -2.72 -40.97 12.07
CA LYS A 352 -1.83 -42.07 11.64
C LYS A 352 -2.61 -43.23 11.02
N GLY A 353 -3.79 -43.55 11.55
CA GLY A 353 -4.65 -44.62 11.06
C GLY A 353 -5.10 -44.38 9.63
N TYR A 354 -5.76 -43.25 9.38
CA TYR A 354 -6.24 -42.95 8.03
C TYR A 354 -5.10 -42.61 7.06
N ALA A 355 -3.98 -42.03 7.52
CA ALA A 355 -2.82 -41.78 6.68
C ALA A 355 -2.30 -43.07 6.04
N ARG A 356 -2.14 -44.13 6.84
CA ARG A 356 -1.75 -45.46 6.34
C ARG A 356 -2.78 -46.04 5.39
N ALA A 357 -4.07 -45.98 5.77
CA ALA A 357 -5.15 -46.51 4.94
C ALA A 357 -5.19 -45.87 3.53
N ILE A 358 -4.98 -44.56 3.44
CA ILE A 358 -4.96 -43.83 2.15
C ILE A 358 -3.71 -44.17 1.33
N VAL A 359 -2.54 -44.22 1.96
CA VAL A 359 -1.27 -44.47 1.27
C VAL A 359 -1.20 -45.91 0.77
N ASP A 360 -1.72 -46.86 1.56
CA ASP A 360 -1.79 -48.28 1.21
C ASP A 360 -2.94 -48.62 0.23
N ASP A 361 -3.80 -47.66 -0.10
CA ASP A 361 -4.88 -47.86 -1.07
C ASP A 361 -4.30 -48.28 -2.43
N PRO A 362 -4.83 -49.35 -3.07
CA PRO A 362 -4.35 -49.82 -4.37
C PRO A 362 -4.29 -48.75 -5.46
N GLN A 363 -5.13 -47.70 -5.38
CA GLN A 363 -5.13 -46.56 -6.31
C GLN A 363 -3.87 -45.70 -6.21
N TYR A 364 -3.18 -45.70 -5.06
CA TYR A 364 -2.02 -44.87 -4.77
C TYR A 364 -0.75 -45.66 -4.46
N SER A 365 -0.88 -46.94 -4.12
CA SER A 365 0.25 -47.82 -3.87
C SER A 365 1.18 -47.93 -5.10
N GLY A 366 2.50 -47.83 -4.88
CA GLY A 366 3.51 -48.00 -5.92
C GLY A 366 3.72 -46.79 -6.86
N VAL A 367 3.10 -45.65 -6.58
CA VAL A 367 3.33 -44.38 -7.29
C VAL A 367 4.40 -43.56 -6.56
N ASP A 368 5.31 -42.93 -7.29
CA ASP A 368 6.26 -41.96 -6.72
C ASP A 368 5.53 -40.67 -6.31
N CYS A 369 5.09 -40.64 -5.07
CA CYS A 369 4.35 -39.54 -4.48
C CYS A 369 4.69 -39.40 -3.00
N LYS A 370 5.04 -38.18 -2.58
CA LYS A 370 5.24 -37.87 -1.16
C LYS A 370 3.97 -37.28 -0.54
N TRP A 371 3.44 -37.95 0.46
CA TRP A 371 2.26 -37.54 1.21
C TRP A 371 2.65 -36.82 2.50
N ARG A 372 1.94 -35.73 2.82
CA ARG A 372 2.10 -35.00 4.08
C ARG A 372 0.75 -34.83 4.75
N PHE A 373 0.65 -35.31 5.97
CA PHE A 373 -0.54 -35.23 6.80
C PHE A 373 -0.27 -34.27 7.96
N TYR A 374 -0.97 -33.15 8.04
CA TYR A 374 -0.76 -32.12 9.05
C TYR A 374 -1.96 -32.09 10.00
N LEU A 375 -1.72 -32.41 11.28
CA LEU A 375 -2.64 -32.16 12.38
C LEU A 375 -2.31 -30.80 13.01
N ILE A 376 -3.19 -29.82 12.84
CA ILE A 376 -2.96 -28.45 13.29
C ILE A 376 -3.82 -28.14 14.49
N THR A 377 -3.18 -27.60 15.53
CA THR A 377 -3.85 -27.29 16.81
C THR A 377 -3.33 -25.99 17.41
N TYR A 378 -4.10 -25.43 18.36
CA TYR A 378 -3.62 -24.37 19.23
C TYR A 378 -2.72 -24.93 20.36
N ASP A 379 -3.08 -26.08 20.92
CA ASP A 379 -2.35 -26.71 22.02
C ASP A 379 -2.41 -28.25 21.91
N TYR A 380 -1.39 -28.91 22.45
CA TYR A 380 -1.29 -30.36 22.49
C TYR A 380 -0.89 -30.88 23.88
N SER A 381 -1.22 -32.14 24.13
CA SER A 381 -0.98 -32.82 25.40
C SER A 381 0.47 -33.28 25.50
N ASP A 382 1.04 -33.20 26.71
CA ASP A 382 2.37 -33.75 27.01
C ASP A 382 2.49 -35.25 26.68
N LYS A 383 1.35 -35.95 26.60
CA LYS A 383 1.26 -37.37 26.28
C LYS A 383 1.75 -37.72 24.88
N ILE A 384 1.79 -36.77 23.94
CA ILE A 384 2.28 -36.98 22.58
C ILE A 384 3.68 -36.40 22.34
N LEU A 385 4.28 -35.72 23.33
CA LEU A 385 5.59 -35.07 23.15
C LEU A 385 6.70 -36.06 22.76
N ARG A 386 6.66 -37.28 23.31
CA ARG A 386 7.62 -38.33 22.94
C ARG A 386 7.46 -38.80 21.50
N ASP A 387 6.24 -38.72 20.97
CA ASP A 387 5.92 -39.12 19.61
C ASP A 387 6.34 -38.05 18.60
N ILE A 388 6.28 -36.76 18.97
CA ILE A 388 6.53 -35.64 18.04
C ILE A 388 7.87 -34.93 18.26
N ARG A 389 8.61 -35.24 19.32
CA ARG A 389 9.97 -34.73 19.61
C ARG A 389 10.96 -35.88 19.69
N GLN A 390 11.12 -36.56 18.56
CA GLN A 390 12.06 -37.67 18.42
C GLN A 390 13.48 -37.14 18.16
N LYS A 391 14.48 -37.84 18.70
CA LYS A 391 15.87 -37.52 18.44
C LYS A 391 16.16 -37.63 16.93
N ASP A 392 16.99 -36.72 16.42
CA ASP A 392 17.45 -36.70 15.02
C ASP A 392 16.32 -36.47 14.00
N LYS A 393 15.12 -36.06 14.46
CA LYS A 393 13.99 -35.67 13.63
C LYS A 393 13.55 -34.24 13.94
N PRO A 394 12.98 -33.52 12.95
CA PRO A 394 12.37 -32.23 13.20
C PRO A 394 11.25 -32.31 14.25
N GLU A 395 11.08 -31.25 15.04
CA GLU A 395 9.96 -31.17 15.98
C GLU A 395 8.61 -31.17 15.26
N GLY A 396 7.64 -31.88 15.82
CA GLY A 396 6.31 -32.06 15.25
C GLY A 396 6.18 -33.30 14.36
N LEU A 397 7.28 -33.90 13.89
CA LEU A 397 7.23 -35.09 13.02
C LEU A 397 6.89 -36.34 13.84
N ALA A 398 5.67 -36.84 13.67
CA ALA A 398 5.09 -37.91 14.46
C ALA A 398 5.19 -39.30 13.80
N ASP A 399 5.17 -39.34 12.48
CA ASP A 399 5.38 -40.55 11.67
C ASP A 399 6.19 -40.17 10.42
N ASP A 400 7.20 -40.96 10.08
CA ASP A 400 8.18 -40.62 9.05
C ASP A 400 8.53 -41.87 8.24
N HIS A 401 7.94 -41.94 7.05
CA HIS A 401 8.11 -43.03 6.10
C HIS A 401 8.56 -42.46 4.74
N HIS A 402 9.06 -43.35 3.87
CA HIS A 402 9.54 -42.98 2.53
C HIS A 402 8.49 -42.19 1.73
N ASP A 403 7.27 -42.72 1.71
CA ASP A 403 6.12 -42.29 0.93
C ASP A 403 5.22 -41.29 1.68
N TYR A 404 5.20 -41.29 3.02
CA TYR A 404 4.38 -40.35 3.77
C TYR A 404 5.02 -39.83 5.07
N GLU A 405 4.54 -38.67 5.51
CA GLU A 405 4.87 -38.07 6.80
C GLU A 405 3.61 -37.60 7.52
N VAL A 406 3.57 -37.77 8.84
CA VAL A 406 2.53 -37.23 9.72
C VAL A 406 3.16 -36.20 10.65
N TRP A 407 2.64 -34.98 10.62
CA TRP A 407 3.11 -33.85 11.41
C TRP A 407 2.03 -33.36 12.35
N VAL A 408 2.41 -33.03 13.58
CA VAL A 408 1.62 -32.20 14.50
C VAL A 408 2.24 -30.81 14.52
N LYS A 409 1.45 -29.79 14.21
CA LYS A 409 1.93 -28.40 14.15
C LYS A 409 1.05 -27.48 15.00
N SER A 410 1.69 -26.58 15.74
CA SER A 410 0.94 -25.52 16.42
C SER A 410 0.67 -24.34 15.49
N TRP A 411 -0.43 -23.62 15.71
CA TRP A 411 -0.66 -22.33 15.04
C TRP A 411 0.50 -21.35 15.25
N GLY A 412 1.14 -21.38 16.43
CA GLY A 412 2.32 -20.58 16.72
C GLY A 412 3.48 -20.86 15.75
N GLU A 413 3.81 -22.13 15.51
CA GLU A 413 4.86 -22.54 14.57
C GLU A 413 4.56 -22.14 13.13
N ILE A 414 3.31 -22.36 12.68
CA ILE A 414 2.88 -22.05 11.30
C ILE A 414 2.96 -20.55 11.05
N LEU A 415 2.38 -19.76 11.96
CA LEU A 415 2.32 -18.31 11.83
C LEU A 415 3.71 -17.67 11.95
N ASP A 416 4.54 -18.14 12.87
CA ASP A 416 5.93 -17.66 13.00
C ASP A 416 6.78 -17.99 11.76
N THR A 417 6.61 -19.19 11.20
CA THR A 417 7.31 -19.58 9.97
C THR A 417 6.88 -18.72 8.78
N ALA A 418 5.57 -18.48 8.64
CA ALA A 418 5.01 -17.64 7.58
C ALA A 418 5.48 -16.18 7.73
N GLU A 419 5.46 -15.64 8.95
CA GLU A 419 5.90 -14.29 9.27
C GLU A 419 7.40 -14.09 8.97
N LYS A 420 8.25 -15.06 9.34
CA LYS A 420 9.68 -15.04 9.03
C LYS A 420 9.96 -14.96 7.53
N LYS A 421 9.17 -15.63 6.69
CA LYS A 421 9.29 -15.54 5.22
C LYS A 421 8.94 -14.15 4.70
N LEU A 422 8.01 -13.45 5.36
CA LEU A 422 7.58 -12.11 4.98
C LEU A 422 8.42 -10.99 5.62
N LEU A 423 9.27 -11.30 6.59
CA LEU A 423 10.03 -10.33 7.39
C LEU A 423 10.88 -9.38 6.53
N PHE A 424 11.50 -9.88 5.45
CA PHE A 424 12.26 -9.03 4.54
C PHE A 424 11.35 -7.98 3.90
N PHE A 425 10.22 -8.39 3.33
CA PHE A 425 9.27 -7.49 2.67
C PHE A 425 8.60 -6.54 3.68
N GLN A 426 8.28 -7.02 4.87
CA GLN A 426 7.75 -6.20 5.95
C GLN A 426 8.68 -5.01 6.27
N ARG A 427 9.98 -5.28 6.40
CA ARG A 427 11.01 -4.26 6.65
C ARG A 427 11.15 -3.29 5.48
N GLN A 428 11.14 -3.78 4.24
CA GLN A 428 11.23 -2.93 3.04
C GLN A 428 10.01 -2.03 2.87
N LEU A 429 8.81 -2.56 3.14
CA LEU A 429 7.57 -1.78 3.10
C LEU A 429 7.39 -0.85 4.30
N ASN A 430 8.26 -0.95 5.31
CA ASN A 430 8.09 -0.32 6.62
C ASN A 430 6.66 -0.51 7.15
N TYR A 431 6.15 -1.74 7.06
CA TYR A 431 4.75 -2.05 7.33
C TYR A 431 4.58 -2.73 8.69
N GLU A 432 3.64 -2.22 9.47
CA GLU A 432 3.18 -2.82 10.72
C GLU A 432 1.69 -3.14 10.64
N ALA A 433 1.35 -4.39 10.99
CA ALA A 433 -0.02 -4.88 11.09
C ALA A 433 -0.60 -4.44 12.44
N THR A 434 -0.98 -3.16 12.53
CA THR A 434 -1.60 -2.58 13.73
C THR A 434 -2.98 -3.20 14.00
N ASP A 435 -3.47 -3.06 15.23
CA ASP A 435 -4.76 -3.65 15.64
C ASP A 435 -5.94 -3.18 14.76
N ASP A 436 -5.97 -1.88 14.44
CA ASP A 436 -6.98 -1.30 13.56
C ASP A 436 -6.95 -1.90 12.16
N ARG A 437 -5.74 -2.00 11.55
CA ARG A 437 -5.56 -2.55 10.20
C ARG A 437 -5.91 -4.03 10.13
N VAL A 438 -5.50 -4.79 11.14
CA VAL A 438 -5.83 -6.20 11.30
C VAL A 438 -7.34 -6.39 11.37
N THR A 439 -8.01 -5.60 12.20
CA THR A 439 -9.47 -5.67 12.40
C THR A 439 -10.22 -5.23 11.13
N GLN A 440 -9.75 -4.19 10.46
CA GLN A 440 -10.30 -3.74 9.18
C GLN A 440 -10.16 -4.82 8.10
N HIS A 441 -8.97 -5.41 7.95
CA HIS A 441 -8.72 -6.48 6.99
C HIS A 441 -9.62 -7.70 7.22
N LEU A 442 -9.83 -8.09 8.49
CA LEU A 442 -10.77 -9.14 8.87
C LEU A 442 -12.19 -8.85 8.39
N ARG A 443 -12.69 -7.62 8.59
CA ARG A 443 -14.04 -7.23 8.18
C ARG A 443 -14.19 -7.22 6.65
N GLU A 444 -13.21 -6.66 5.95
CA GLU A 444 -13.27 -6.55 4.49
C GLU A 444 -13.14 -7.91 3.79
N SER A 445 -12.20 -8.75 4.24
CA SER A 445 -11.85 -9.99 3.54
C SER A 445 -12.56 -11.24 4.07
N TYR A 446 -13.00 -11.21 5.33
CA TYR A 446 -13.54 -12.37 6.05
C TYR A 446 -14.78 -12.06 6.89
N SER A 447 -15.55 -11.00 6.60
CA SER A 447 -16.75 -10.61 7.37
C SER A 447 -17.70 -11.76 7.71
N ARG A 448 -17.85 -12.74 6.82
CA ARG A 448 -18.73 -13.92 7.01
C ARG A 448 -18.13 -15.02 7.88
N PHE A 449 -16.83 -14.97 8.15
CA PHE A 449 -16.04 -16.05 8.76
C PHE A 449 -15.39 -15.65 10.09
N ILE A 450 -15.65 -14.44 10.59
CA ILE A 450 -15.11 -13.95 11.87
C ILE A 450 -16.15 -14.06 13.00
N PRO A 451 -15.72 -14.16 14.27
CA PRO A 451 -16.61 -14.04 15.42
C PRO A 451 -17.42 -12.72 15.41
N GLU A 452 -18.69 -12.78 15.82
CA GLU A 452 -19.62 -11.62 15.78
C GLU A 452 -19.08 -10.39 16.53
N ALA A 453 -18.40 -10.60 17.65
CA ALA A 453 -17.77 -9.52 18.42
C ALA A 453 -16.80 -8.66 17.59
N LEU A 454 -16.15 -9.23 16.56
CA LEU A 454 -15.26 -8.47 15.67
C LEU A 454 -16.00 -7.81 14.50
N ALA A 455 -17.21 -8.28 14.18
CA ALA A 455 -18.04 -7.78 13.09
C ALA A 455 -18.79 -6.48 13.46
N GLU A 456 -19.24 -6.32 14.71
CA GLU A 456 -20.18 -5.26 15.11
C GLU A 456 -19.54 -3.91 15.52
N ASP A 457 -18.28 -3.89 15.94
CA ASP A 457 -17.58 -2.68 16.46
C ASP A 457 -17.42 -1.53 15.43
N GLY A 458 -17.79 -1.72 14.16
CA GLY A 458 -17.75 -0.69 13.11
C GLY A 458 -19.02 0.16 12.98
N GLN A 459 -20.18 -0.29 13.48
CA GLN A 459 -21.45 0.44 13.29
C GLN A 459 -21.69 1.52 14.36
N ASN A 460 -21.13 1.37 15.57
CA ASN A 460 -21.27 2.36 16.63
C ASN A 460 -20.35 3.59 16.49
N GLY A 461 -19.30 3.52 15.67
CA GLY A 461 -18.39 4.66 15.42
C GLY A 461 -18.94 5.70 14.44
N ALA A 462 -19.86 5.32 13.55
CA ALA A 462 -20.45 6.22 12.55
C ALA A 462 -21.69 6.99 13.06
N ALA A 463 -22.32 6.53 14.14
CA ALA A 463 -23.52 7.16 14.70
C ALA A 463 -23.22 8.24 15.75
N ALA A 464 -22.01 8.29 16.31
CA ALA A 464 -21.66 9.20 17.41
C ALA A 464 -21.23 10.61 16.99
N SER A 465 -21.10 10.90 15.69
CA SER A 465 -20.66 12.22 15.18
C SER A 465 -21.80 13.16 14.75
N ASN A 466 -23.07 12.77 14.90
CA ASN A 466 -24.22 13.56 14.43
C ASN A 466 -25.31 13.82 15.48
N SER A 467 -24.94 14.10 16.73
CA SER A 467 -25.90 14.66 17.70
C SER A 467 -25.25 15.62 18.71
N SER A 468 -24.94 16.83 18.25
CA SER A 468 -24.80 18.00 19.13
C SER A 468 -25.36 19.25 18.45
N THR A 469 -26.68 19.29 18.28
CA THR A 469 -27.42 20.55 18.16
C THR A 469 -28.59 20.52 19.15
N GLY A 470 -28.70 21.61 19.91
CA GLY A 470 -29.36 21.67 21.20
C GLY A 470 -30.87 21.82 21.17
N SER A 471 -31.45 21.67 22.36
CA SER A 471 -32.76 22.24 22.70
C SER A 471 -32.71 22.71 24.16
N GLU A 472 -32.46 24.01 24.33
CA GLU A 472 -32.83 24.74 25.55
C GLU A 472 -34.35 24.81 25.64
N THR A 473 -34.90 24.44 26.80
CA THR A 473 -36.29 24.76 27.18
C THR A 473 -36.28 25.67 28.41
N PRO A 474 -37.02 26.79 28.42
CA PRO A 474 -37.07 27.70 29.55
C PRO A 474 -38.08 27.22 30.60
N SER A 475 -37.66 27.19 31.87
CA SER A 475 -38.56 27.01 33.02
C SER A 475 -39.19 28.35 33.41
N THR A 476 -40.49 28.47 33.21
CA THR A 476 -41.35 29.49 33.83
C THR A 476 -41.82 29.01 35.20
N LEU A 477 -41.48 29.77 36.25
CA LEU A 477 -42.17 29.78 37.54
C LEU A 477 -43.10 30.99 37.54
N HIS A 478 -44.41 30.74 37.67
CA HIS A 478 -45.43 31.75 37.96
C HIS A 478 -46.11 31.40 39.28
N PRO A 479 -46.65 32.41 39.97
CA PRO A 479 -48.09 32.64 39.86
C PRO A 479 -48.46 33.84 38.99
#